data_AF-A0A382CJZ6-F1
#
_entry.id   AF-A0A382CJZ6-F1
#
_cell.length_a   1.000
_cell.length_b   1.000
_cell.length_c   1.000
_cell.angle_alpha   90.00
_cell.angle_beta   90.00
_cell.angle_gamma   90.00
#
_symmetry.space_group_name_H-M   'P 1'
#
loop_
_entity.id
_entity.type
_entity.pdbx_description
1 polymer ?
#
loop_
_entity_poly.entity_id
_entity_poly.type
_entity_poly.pdbx_seq_one_letter_code
_entity_poly.pdbx_strand_id
1 'polypeptide(L)'
;MATSADDTGPESEGGFDMGDPELNRHPQPGYRMLRDSGPVVTVSGVIPSRANADAHLVGRHADVVTVLRSPDVFSSRFDAVHIGQVRPLIPLQIDPPDHAKYRKLLDPLFAPRRIAPLEDRTRALVADLVEAVADDGECNYHTAVSEPLPSTVFLELLGLP
;
A
#
# COMPACT_ATOMS: atom_id res chain seq x y z
N MET A 1 15.90 -31.38 -0.08
CA MET A 1 14.60 -31.89 -0.57
C MET A 1 13.99 -30.72 -1.33
N ALA A 2 14.10 -30.77 -2.65
CA ALA A 2 13.75 -29.68 -3.54
C ALA A 2 12.22 -29.56 -3.61
N THR A 3 11.68 -28.38 -3.31
CA THR A 3 10.30 -28.02 -3.66
C THR A 3 10.38 -27.15 -4.91
N SER A 4 9.89 -27.73 -6.00
CA SER A 4 9.86 -27.19 -7.34
C SER A 4 9.13 -25.85 -7.40
N ALA A 5 9.80 -24.87 -7.99
CA ALA A 5 9.17 -23.77 -8.68
C ALA A 5 8.47 -24.33 -9.92
N ASP A 6 7.17 -24.52 -9.85
CA ASP A 6 6.26 -24.58 -10.99
C ASP A 6 4.84 -24.55 -10.44
N ASP A 7 4.34 -23.33 -10.23
CA ASP A 7 2.91 -23.06 -10.17
C ASP A 7 2.64 -21.94 -11.17
N THR A 8 2.79 -22.28 -12.46
CA THR A 8 2.33 -21.43 -13.55
C THR A 8 0.81 -21.50 -13.55
N GLY A 9 0.19 -20.55 -12.85
CA GLY A 9 -1.21 -20.20 -13.06
C GLY A 9 -1.48 -19.92 -14.55
N PRO A 10 -2.74 -20.04 -15.01
CA PRO A 10 -3.06 -19.98 -16.43
C PRO A 10 -2.54 -18.67 -17.03
N GLU A 11 -1.67 -18.80 -18.03
CA GLU A 11 -1.18 -17.68 -18.85
C GLU A 11 -2.41 -17.01 -19.46
N SER A 12 -2.79 -15.83 -18.94
CA SER A 12 -3.82 -15.02 -19.57
C SER A 12 -3.19 -14.37 -20.80
N GLU A 13 -3.31 -15.04 -21.96
CA GLU A 13 -2.97 -14.43 -23.25
C GLU A 13 -3.75 -13.11 -23.40
N GLY A 14 -3.06 -11.98 -23.22
CA GLY A 14 -3.61 -10.62 -23.36
C GLY A 14 -4.21 -9.98 -22.11
N GLY A 15 -4.04 -10.58 -20.92
CA GLY A 15 -4.52 -10.01 -19.65
C GLY A 15 -3.55 -9.02 -19.00
N PHE A 16 -4.08 -8.04 -18.26
CA PHE A 16 -3.28 -7.20 -17.36
C PHE A 16 -2.93 -8.00 -16.10
N ASP A 17 -1.75 -8.61 -16.08
CA ASP A 17 -1.25 -9.37 -14.93
C ASP A 17 -0.53 -8.45 -13.94
N MET A 18 -1.12 -8.25 -12.76
CA MET A 18 -0.54 -7.47 -11.67
C MET A 18 0.66 -8.16 -11.00
N GLY A 19 0.82 -9.46 -11.20
CA GLY A 19 1.95 -10.25 -10.72
C GLY A 19 3.21 -10.14 -11.58
N ASP A 20 3.11 -9.60 -12.80
CA ASP A 20 4.23 -9.51 -13.75
C ASP A 20 5.38 -8.64 -13.17
N PRO A 21 6.59 -9.20 -13.01
CA PRO A 21 7.75 -8.45 -12.54
C PRO A 21 8.14 -7.26 -13.41
N GLU A 22 7.94 -7.34 -14.73
CA GLU A 22 8.26 -6.25 -15.65
C GLU A 22 7.25 -5.12 -15.55
N LEU A 23 5.96 -5.45 -15.42
CA LEU A 23 4.94 -4.46 -15.05
C LEU A 23 5.28 -3.80 -13.71
N ASN A 24 5.72 -4.55 -12.71
CA ASN A 24 6.07 -3.99 -11.40
C ASN A 24 7.30 -3.06 -11.45
N ARG A 25 8.30 -3.37 -12.30
CA ARG A 25 9.47 -2.51 -12.54
C ARG A 25 9.12 -1.25 -13.32
N HIS A 26 8.21 -1.37 -14.28
CA HIS A 26 7.79 -0.30 -15.17
C HIS A 26 6.25 -0.24 -15.25
N PRO A 27 5.56 0.26 -14.21
CA PRO A 27 4.09 0.18 -14.12
C PRO A 27 3.35 1.21 -14.99
N GLN A 28 4.05 2.25 -15.44
CA GLN A 28 3.42 3.39 -16.13
C GLN A 28 2.77 3.00 -17.48
N PRO A 29 3.39 2.16 -18.34
CA PRO A 29 2.75 1.60 -19.52
C PRO A 29 1.49 0.79 -19.20
N GLY A 30 1.51 -0.05 -18.17
CA GLY A 30 0.34 -0.84 -17.78
C GLY A 30 -0.81 0.03 -17.26
N TYR A 31 -0.51 1.04 -16.44
CA TYR A 31 -1.54 2.01 -16.03
C TYR A 31 -2.07 2.83 -17.21
N ARG A 32 -1.25 3.11 -18.24
CA ARG A 32 -1.71 3.77 -19.47
C ARG A 32 -2.69 2.87 -20.22
N MET A 33 -2.30 1.62 -20.46
CA MET A 33 -3.16 0.62 -21.08
C MET A 33 -4.50 0.51 -20.35
N LEU A 34 -4.50 0.43 -19.01
CA LEU A 34 -5.72 0.38 -18.20
C LEU A 34 -6.65 1.59 -18.46
N ARG A 35 -6.09 2.80 -18.51
CA ARG A 35 -6.87 4.03 -18.74
C ARG A 35 -7.39 4.16 -20.17
N ASP A 36 -6.65 3.62 -21.14
CA ASP A 36 -7.01 3.64 -22.56
C ASP A 36 -8.11 2.60 -22.87
N SER A 37 -8.13 1.47 -22.15
CA SER A 37 -9.14 0.41 -22.29
C SER A 37 -10.54 0.81 -21.81
N GLY A 38 -10.66 1.81 -20.93
CA GLY A 38 -11.95 2.30 -20.46
C GLY A 38 -11.91 2.99 -19.10
N PRO A 39 -13.05 3.53 -18.64
CA PRO A 39 -13.16 4.09 -17.28
C PRO A 39 -13.01 3.02 -16.19
N VAL A 40 -13.57 1.84 -16.42
CA VAL A 40 -13.50 0.68 -15.52
C VAL A 40 -13.28 -0.57 -16.36
N VAL A 41 -12.27 -1.38 -16.00
CA VAL A 41 -11.97 -2.65 -16.67
C VAL A 41 -12.34 -3.79 -15.75
N THR A 42 -13.08 -4.77 -16.27
CA THR A 42 -13.50 -5.96 -15.50
C THR A 42 -12.52 -7.09 -15.76
N VAL A 43 -12.04 -7.73 -14.70
CA VAL A 43 -11.10 -8.85 -14.76
C VAL A 43 -11.66 -10.01 -13.93
N SER A 44 -11.94 -11.12 -14.57
CA SER A 44 -12.52 -12.30 -13.93
C SER A 44 -11.46 -13.13 -13.22
N GLY A 45 -11.80 -13.72 -12.06
CA GLY A 45 -10.98 -14.74 -11.40
C GLY A 45 -9.73 -14.24 -10.66
N VAL A 46 -9.55 -12.93 -10.50
CA VAL A 46 -8.36 -12.34 -9.87
C VAL A 46 -8.43 -12.31 -8.34
N ILE A 47 -9.62 -12.52 -7.74
CA ILE A 47 -9.80 -12.46 -6.28
C ILE A 47 -9.70 -13.89 -5.70
N PRO A 48 -8.60 -14.26 -5.00
CA PRO A 48 -8.41 -15.63 -4.53
C PRO A 48 -9.47 -16.04 -3.50
N SER A 49 -9.96 -15.09 -2.70
CA SER A 49 -11.01 -15.33 -1.70
C SER A 49 -12.42 -15.48 -2.30
N ARG A 50 -12.58 -15.23 -3.61
CA ARG A 50 -13.87 -15.29 -4.32
C ARG A 50 -13.66 -15.77 -5.76
N ALA A 51 -13.46 -17.08 -5.91
CA ALA A 51 -13.17 -17.73 -7.21
C ALA A 51 -14.17 -17.44 -8.35
N ASN A 52 -15.37 -16.91 -8.05
CA ASN A 52 -16.40 -16.56 -9.04
C ASN A 52 -16.76 -15.06 -9.06
N ALA A 53 -15.94 -14.21 -8.43
CA ALA A 53 -16.16 -12.77 -8.46
C ALA A 53 -15.23 -12.10 -9.47
N ASP A 54 -15.80 -11.24 -10.30
CA ASP A 54 -15.03 -10.30 -11.10
C ASP A 54 -14.42 -9.22 -10.20
N ALA A 55 -13.21 -8.79 -10.55
CA ALA A 55 -12.58 -7.58 -10.04
C ALA A 55 -12.83 -6.43 -11.02
N HIS A 56 -13.08 -5.23 -10.50
CA HIS A 56 -13.20 -4.01 -11.29
C HIS A 56 -12.00 -3.11 -11.04
N LEU A 57 -11.17 -2.93 -12.07
CA LEU A 57 -10.02 -2.05 -12.05
C LEU A 57 -10.45 -0.63 -12.42
N VAL A 58 -10.21 0.31 -11.50
CA VAL A 58 -10.57 1.72 -11.64
C VAL A 58 -9.29 2.53 -11.85
N GLY A 59 -9.06 2.99 -13.09
CA GLY A 59 -7.78 3.60 -13.48
C GLY A 59 -7.76 5.13 -13.53
N ARG A 60 -8.93 5.78 -13.51
CA ARG A 60 -9.05 7.24 -13.61
C ARG A 60 -9.17 7.87 -12.22
N HIS A 61 -8.43 8.95 -11.98
CA HIS A 61 -8.41 9.64 -10.70
C HIS A 61 -9.81 9.99 -10.17
N ALA A 62 -10.68 10.57 -11.00
CA ALA A 62 -12.04 10.95 -10.60
C ALA A 62 -12.89 9.76 -10.14
N ASP A 63 -12.76 8.62 -10.82
CA ASP A 63 -13.50 7.40 -10.52
C ASP A 63 -12.95 6.75 -9.23
N VAL A 64 -11.62 6.72 -9.05
CA VAL A 64 -10.98 6.27 -7.81
C VAL A 64 -11.46 7.11 -6.62
N VAL A 65 -11.47 8.43 -6.75
CA VAL A 65 -11.98 9.31 -5.68
C VAL A 65 -13.46 9.06 -5.39
N THR A 66 -14.27 8.78 -6.42
CA THR A 66 -15.70 8.47 -6.26
C THR A 66 -15.90 7.18 -5.46
N VAL A 67 -15.14 6.13 -5.79
CA VAL A 67 -15.17 4.84 -5.07
C VAL A 67 -14.74 5.04 -3.61
N LEU A 68 -13.59 5.68 -3.38
CA LEU A 68 -13.03 5.89 -2.04
C LEU A 68 -13.88 6.80 -1.14
N ARG A 69 -14.80 7.59 -1.71
CA ARG A 69 -15.70 8.48 -0.96
C ARG A 69 -17.12 7.93 -0.78
N SER A 70 -17.42 6.75 -1.32
CA SER A 70 -18.76 6.14 -1.25
C SER A 70 -18.74 4.83 -0.45
N PRO A 71 -18.40 4.86 0.86
CA PRO A 71 -18.25 3.64 1.67
C PRO A 71 -19.58 2.93 1.96
N ASP A 72 -20.71 3.57 1.69
CA ASP A 72 -22.06 2.98 1.70
C ASP A 72 -22.30 2.05 0.51
N VAL A 73 -21.56 2.24 -0.58
CA VAL A 73 -21.62 1.42 -1.80
C VAL A 73 -20.43 0.47 -1.88
N PHE A 74 -19.21 0.97 -1.60
CA PHE A 74 -17.96 0.23 -1.73
C PHE A 74 -17.38 -0.09 -0.34
N SER A 75 -17.71 -1.29 0.15
CA SER A 75 -17.25 -1.80 1.44
C SER A 75 -15.73 -2.00 1.47
N SER A 76 -15.11 -1.65 2.60
CA SER A 76 -13.71 -1.93 2.93
C SER A 76 -13.54 -3.27 3.66
N ARG A 77 -14.63 -4.01 3.93
CA ARG A 77 -14.60 -5.37 4.50
C ARG A 77 -14.19 -6.40 3.46
N PHE A 78 -12.99 -6.23 2.94
CA PHE A 78 -12.40 -7.07 1.92
C PHE A 78 -10.92 -7.29 2.24
N ASP A 79 -10.41 -8.48 1.89
CA ASP A 79 -9.02 -8.85 2.07
C ASP A 79 -8.14 -8.27 0.96
N ALA A 80 -8.12 -6.93 0.86
CA ALA A 80 -7.25 -6.22 -0.08
C ALA A 80 -5.77 -6.41 0.25
N VAL A 81 -5.44 -6.55 1.54
CA VAL A 81 -4.07 -6.68 2.04
C VAL A 81 -4.03 -7.79 3.11
N HIS A 82 -3.21 -8.82 2.89
CA HIS A 82 -2.97 -9.89 3.85
C HIS A 82 -1.48 -9.97 4.20
N ILE A 83 -1.14 -9.50 5.41
CA ILE A 83 0.20 -9.53 6.00
C ILE A 83 0.34 -10.66 7.04
N GLY A 84 -0.49 -11.71 6.94
CA GLY A 84 -0.52 -12.82 7.90
C GLY A 84 -1.42 -12.59 9.12
N GLN A 85 -2.26 -11.55 9.10
CA GLN A 85 -3.19 -11.29 10.19
C GLN A 85 -4.36 -12.29 10.23
N VAL A 86 -4.76 -12.74 11.42
CA VAL A 86 -5.94 -13.62 11.62
C VAL A 86 -7.24 -12.80 11.79
N ARG A 87 -7.12 -11.52 12.13
CA ARG A 87 -8.25 -10.59 12.34
C ARG A 87 -8.15 -9.42 11.36
N PRO A 88 -9.27 -8.76 11.03
CA PRO A 88 -9.24 -7.57 10.17
C PRO A 88 -8.26 -6.51 10.69
N LEU A 89 -7.53 -5.88 9.78
CA LEU A 89 -6.69 -4.72 10.08
C LEU A 89 -7.60 -3.54 10.38
N ILE A 90 -7.87 -3.29 11.67
CA ILE A 90 -8.71 -2.17 12.10
C ILE A 90 -7.85 -0.89 12.19
N PRO A 91 -8.26 0.23 11.60
CA PRO A 91 -9.57 0.50 10.99
C PRO A 91 -9.65 0.25 9.46
N LEU A 92 -8.59 -0.23 8.82
CA LEU A 92 -8.48 -0.37 7.36
C LEU A 92 -9.52 -1.32 6.72
N GLN A 93 -9.98 -2.35 7.44
CA GLN A 93 -10.82 -3.43 6.91
C GLN A 93 -12.23 -3.48 7.53
N ILE A 94 -12.76 -2.33 7.97
CA ILE A 94 -14.11 -2.22 8.55
C ILE A 94 -14.88 -1.04 7.96
N ASP A 95 -16.21 -1.14 7.97
CA ASP A 95 -17.10 -0.12 7.43
C ASP A 95 -17.66 0.80 8.53
N PRO A 96 -18.24 1.96 8.18
CA PRO A 96 -19.13 2.69 9.07
C PRO A 96 -20.30 1.82 9.59
N PRO A 97 -20.79 2.08 10.82
CA PRO A 97 -20.37 3.13 11.75
C PRO A 97 -19.14 2.76 12.59
N ASP A 98 -18.70 1.51 12.58
CA ASP A 98 -17.62 1.04 13.45
C ASP A 98 -16.27 1.67 13.08
N HIS A 99 -15.99 1.88 11.79
CA HIS A 99 -14.82 2.63 11.32
C HIS A 99 -14.65 3.97 12.04
N ALA A 100 -15.74 4.74 12.19
CA ALA A 100 -15.71 6.05 12.83
C ALA A 100 -15.37 5.98 14.33
N LYS A 101 -15.77 4.90 15.02
CA LYS A 101 -15.45 4.70 16.44
C LYS A 101 -13.96 4.54 16.67
N TYR A 102 -13.29 3.75 15.83
CA TYR A 102 -11.84 3.55 15.91
C TYR A 102 -11.07 4.78 15.46
N ARG A 103 -11.49 5.43 14.38
CA ARG A 103 -10.89 6.70 13.93
C ARG A 103 -10.94 7.78 15.00
N LYS A 104 -12.05 7.92 15.72
CA LYS A 104 -12.16 8.86 16.84
C LYS A 104 -11.08 8.67 17.92
N LEU A 105 -10.61 7.44 18.13
CA LEU A 105 -9.53 7.12 19.08
C LEU A 105 -8.14 7.38 18.49
N LEU A 106 -7.95 7.12 17.19
CA LEU A 106 -6.66 7.22 16.50
C LEU A 106 -6.35 8.64 16.03
N ASP A 107 -7.32 9.35 15.46
CA ASP A 107 -7.13 10.67 14.84
C ASP A 107 -6.41 11.69 15.75
N PRO A 108 -6.65 11.74 17.07
CA PRO A 108 -5.90 12.63 17.96
C PRO A 108 -4.38 12.38 17.97
N LEU A 109 -3.93 11.14 17.76
CA LEU A 109 -2.50 10.79 17.71
C LEU A 109 -1.81 11.38 16.47
N PHE A 110 -2.57 11.55 15.39
CA PHE A 110 -2.10 12.08 14.11
C PHE A 110 -2.49 13.55 13.88
N ALA A 111 -3.04 14.23 14.89
CA ALA A 111 -3.42 15.63 14.78
C ALA A 111 -2.18 16.51 14.53
N PRO A 112 -2.31 17.66 13.82
CA PRO A 112 -1.17 18.52 13.49
C PRO A 112 -0.28 18.88 14.68
N ARG A 113 -0.87 19.14 15.85
CA ARG A 113 -0.12 19.46 17.08
C ARG A 113 0.72 18.28 17.62
N ARG A 114 0.33 17.05 17.32
CA ARG A 114 1.08 15.83 17.68
C ARG A 114 2.17 15.50 16.69
N ILE A 115 1.93 15.78 15.40
CA ILE A 115 2.90 15.50 14.32
C ILE A 115 3.96 16.60 14.21
N ALA A 116 3.62 17.87 14.46
CA ALA A 116 4.56 18.99 14.30
C ALA A 116 5.92 18.80 15.01
N PRO A 117 5.98 18.30 16.27
CA PRO A 117 7.27 18.04 16.93
C PRO A 117 8.14 16.96 16.26
N LEU A 118 7.56 16.10 15.40
CA LEU A 118 8.33 15.10 14.66
C LEU A 118 9.14 15.71 13.51
N GLU A 119 8.84 16.93 13.07
CA GLU A 119 9.56 17.53 11.94
C GLU A 119 11.05 17.69 12.24
N ASP A 120 11.39 18.38 13.34
CA ASP A 120 12.78 18.65 13.69
C ASP A 120 13.55 17.35 13.99
N ARG A 121 12.88 16.37 14.60
CA ARG A 121 13.47 15.06 14.88
C ARG A 121 13.71 14.25 13.62
N THR A 122 12.73 14.18 12.74
CA THR A 122 12.86 13.51 11.43
C THR A 122 13.97 14.16 10.61
N ARG A 123 14.08 15.48 10.65
CA ARG A 123 15.15 16.22 9.97
C ARG A 123 16.53 15.87 10.53
N ALA A 124 16.67 15.82 11.86
CA ALA A 124 17.91 15.41 12.51
C ALA A 124 18.27 13.95 12.15
N LEU A 125 17.31 13.03 12.25
CA LEU A 125 17.50 11.63 11.86
C LEU A 125 17.98 11.48 10.41
N VAL A 126 17.35 12.19 9.47
CA VAL A 126 17.79 12.17 8.06
C VAL A 126 19.20 12.71 7.91
N ALA A 127 19.54 13.80 8.62
CA ALA A 127 20.90 14.34 8.59
C ALA A 127 21.92 13.33 9.12
N ASP A 128 21.64 12.68 10.25
CA ASP A 128 22.51 11.67 10.84
C ASP A 128 22.69 10.45 9.93
N LEU A 129 21.61 9.96 9.30
CA LEU A 129 21.66 8.83 8.36
C LEU A 129 22.47 9.17 7.10
N VAL A 130 22.38 10.40 6.61
CA VAL A 130 23.13 10.85 5.43
C VAL A 130 24.60 11.11 5.77
N GLU A 131 24.88 11.76 6.89
CA GLU A 131 26.25 12.05 7.35
C GLU A 131 27.05 10.76 7.56
N ALA A 132 26.39 9.71 8.05
CA ALA A 132 27.01 8.40 8.27
C ALA A 132 27.60 7.75 7.00
N VAL A 133 27.16 8.17 5.80
CA VAL A 133 27.62 7.62 4.51
C VAL A 133 28.16 8.69 3.56
N ALA A 134 28.25 9.95 4.01
CA ALA A 134 28.55 11.08 3.13
C ALA A 134 29.96 11.02 2.53
N ASP A 135 30.93 10.51 3.30
CA ASP A 135 32.34 10.45 2.91
C ASP A 135 32.73 9.14 2.20
N ASP A 136 31.81 8.19 2.06
CA ASP A 136 32.08 6.85 1.53
C ASP A 136 32.25 6.83 -0.01
N GLY A 137 31.85 7.92 -0.70
CA GLY A 137 31.89 8.04 -2.16
C GLY A 137 30.81 7.24 -2.91
N GLU A 138 30.37 6.12 -2.33
CA GLU A 138 29.21 5.34 -2.76
C GLU A 138 28.51 4.69 -1.55
N CYS A 139 27.19 4.49 -1.63
CA CYS A 139 26.45 3.75 -0.61
C CYS A 139 25.21 3.04 -1.17
N ASN A 140 24.73 2.03 -0.46
CA ASN A 140 23.38 1.50 -0.68
C ASN A 140 22.36 2.36 0.08
N TYR A 141 21.75 3.32 -0.62
CA TYR A 141 20.80 4.25 -0.03
C TYR A 141 19.58 3.56 0.60
N HIS A 142 19.17 2.39 0.10
CA HIS A 142 18.03 1.66 0.67
C HIS A 142 18.31 1.24 2.11
N THR A 143 19.44 0.55 2.33
CA THR A 143 19.82 0.06 3.65
C THR A 143 20.32 1.18 4.56
N ALA A 144 21.00 2.19 4.00
CA ALA A 144 21.56 3.29 4.77
C ALA A 144 20.50 4.30 5.24
N VAL A 145 19.47 4.57 4.42
CA VAL A 145 18.52 5.67 4.68
C VAL A 145 17.06 5.21 4.61
N SER A 146 16.63 4.59 3.51
CA SER A 146 15.21 4.31 3.27
C SER A 146 14.59 3.31 4.23
N GLU A 147 15.35 2.30 4.65
CA GLU A 147 14.90 1.26 5.59
C GLU A 147 14.80 1.75 7.04
N PRO A 148 15.85 2.40 7.63
CA PRO A 148 15.78 2.86 9.01
C PRO A 148 14.80 4.02 9.22
N LEU A 149 14.73 4.97 8.28
CA LEU A 149 13.96 6.22 8.43
C LEU A 149 12.48 6.02 8.84
N PRO A 150 11.64 5.31 8.05
CA PRO A 150 10.22 5.17 8.39
C PRO A 150 10.01 4.37 9.68
N SER A 151 10.85 3.39 9.96
CA SER A 151 10.78 2.56 11.16
C SER A 151 11.04 3.39 12.42
N THR A 152 12.10 4.19 12.42
CA THR A 152 12.45 5.07 13.55
C THR A 152 11.40 6.16 13.76
N VAL A 153 10.95 6.84 12.70
CA VAL A 153 9.90 7.87 12.80
C VAL A 153 8.60 7.28 13.36
N PHE A 154 8.25 6.05 12.97
CA PHE A 154 7.08 5.37 13.51
C PHE A 154 7.23 5.02 15.00
N LEU A 155 8.39 4.51 15.43
CA LEU A 155 8.66 4.22 16.84
C LEU A 155 8.60 5.50 17.69
N GLU A 156 9.18 6.60 17.21
CA GLU A 156 9.10 7.90 17.87
C GLU A 156 7.67 8.42 18.01
N LEU A 157 6.85 8.27 16.96
CA LEU A 157 5.43 8.62 16.99
C LEU A 157 4.68 7.85 18.10
N LEU A 158 5.06 6.59 18.34
CA LEU A 158 4.52 5.75 19.40
C LEU A 158 5.14 6.02 20.78
N GLY A 159 6.18 6.86 20.86
CA GLY A 159 6.93 7.13 22.09
C GLY A 159 7.80 5.95 22.53
N LEU A 160 8.22 5.10 21.59
CA LEU A 160 9.11 3.98 21.80
C LEU A 160 10.57 4.36 21.44
N PRO A 161 11.57 3.74 22.09
CA PRO A 161 12.98 3.98 21.79
C PRO A 161 13.39 3.45 20.42
#